data_AF-A0A846BUW6-F1
#
_entry.id   AF-A0A846BUW6-F1
#
_cell.length_a   1.000
_cell.length_b   1.000
_cell.length_c   1.000
_cell.angle_alpha   90.00
_cell.angle_beta   90.00
_cell.angle_gamma   90.00
#
_symmetry.space_group_name_H-M   'P 1'
#
loop_
_entity.id
_entity.type
_entity.pdbx_description
1 polymer ?
#
loop_
_entity_poly.entity_id
_entity_poly.type
_entity_poly.pdbx_seq_one_letter_code
_entity_poly.pdbx_strand_id
1 'polypeptide(L)'
;KPVNWKIQALLFLVVVIIFIVGDMLPFTQKQRKYCSHEATQSSYCKFAVVHTLEEHPTASAIAISADNKILVSGGKDKTIKVWDLQTGKLQKT
;
A
#
# COMPACT_ATOMS: atom_id res chain seq x y z
N LYS A 1 10.94 24.94 47.90
CA LYS A 1 10.05 24.03 48.66
C LYS A 1 10.31 22.62 48.16
N PRO A 2 10.56 21.62 49.03
CA PRO A 2 10.86 20.26 48.56
C PRO A 2 9.66 19.72 47.78
N VAL A 3 9.91 19.23 46.56
CA VAL A 3 8.89 18.55 45.76
C VAL A 3 8.41 17.35 46.56
N ASN A 4 7.10 17.27 46.81
CA ASN A 4 6.50 16.18 47.56
C ASN A 4 6.70 14.88 46.77
N TRP A 5 7.50 13.96 47.31
CA TRP A 5 7.87 12.72 46.63
C TRP A 5 6.66 11.86 46.24
N LYS A 6 5.52 12.00 46.96
CA LYS A 6 4.26 11.35 46.58
C LYS A 6 3.71 11.89 45.27
N ILE A 7 3.82 13.21 45.04
CA ILE A 7 3.37 13.88 43.81
C ILE A 7 4.28 13.50 42.64
N GLN A 8 5.60 13.45 42.86
CA GLN A 8 6.55 13.03 41.83
C GLN A 8 6.31 11.57 41.43
N ALA A 9 6.09 10.67 42.39
CA ALA A 9 5.76 9.28 42.12
C ALA A 9 4.45 9.13 41.34
N LEU A 10 3.42 9.93 41.66
CA LEU A 10 2.15 9.94 40.91
C LEU A 10 2.32 10.42 39.47
N LEU A 11 3.11 11.49 39.24
CA LEU A 11 3.39 11.99 37.89
C LEU A 11 4.13 10.96 37.03
N PHE A 12 5.12 10.27 37.59
CA PHE A 12 5.82 9.18 36.88
C PHE A 12 4.87 8.03 36.54
N LEU A 13 4.00 7.63 37.48
CA LEU A 13 2.99 6.59 37.24
C LEU A 13 2.04 6.96 36.10
N VAL A 14 1.56 8.22 36.06
CA VAL A 14 0.67 8.71 34.99
C VAL A 14 1.37 8.71 33.63
N VAL A 15 2.63 9.14 33.56
CA VAL A 15 3.40 9.14 32.30
C VAL A 15 3.61 7.70 31.81
N VAL A 16 3.97 6.77 32.72
CA VAL A 16 4.12 5.35 32.38
C VAL A 16 2.80 4.75 31.87
N ILE A 17 1.66 5.10 32.48
CA ILE A 17 0.33 4.66 32.01
C ILE A 17 0.03 5.24 30.61
N ILE A 18 0.38 6.50 30.33
CA ILE A 18 0.17 7.11 29.01
C ILE A 18 1.01 6.40 27.93
N PHE A 19 2.26 6.02 28.23
CA PHE A 19 3.09 5.25 27.29
C PHE A 19 2.56 3.81 27.11
N ILE A 20 2.15 3.14 28.19
CA ILE A 20 1.61 1.77 28.13
C ILE A 20 0.27 1.71 27.38
N VAL A 21 -0.61 2.70 27.57
CA VAL A 21 -1.92 2.75 26.91
C VAL A 21 -1.84 3.35 25.50
N GLY A 22 -0.89 4.26 25.27
CA GLY A 22 -0.65 4.92 23.97
C GLY A 22 -0.20 3.96 22.87
N ASP A 23 0.53 2.90 23.22
CA ASP A 23 0.92 1.83 22.29
C ASP A 23 -0.22 0.80 22.05
N MET A 24 -1.29 0.83 22.84
CA MET A 24 -2.34 -0.19 22.82
C MET A 24 -3.52 0.13 21.87
N LEU A 25 -3.62 1.37 21.39
CA LEU A 25 -4.55 1.70 20.32
C LEU A 25 -3.76 1.80 19.01
N PRO A 26 -3.71 0.74 18.20
CA PRO A 26 -3.33 0.92 16.82
C PRO A 26 -4.36 1.87 16.21
N PHE A 27 -3.95 3.10 15.89
CA PHE A 27 -4.70 3.94 14.97
C PHE A 27 -4.67 3.21 13.64
N THR A 28 -5.67 2.36 13.43
CA THR A 28 -5.80 1.58 12.21
C THR A 28 -6.11 2.57 11.11
N GLN A 29 -5.08 3.01 10.39
CA GLN A 29 -5.28 3.59 9.09
C GLN A 29 -5.98 2.50 8.26
N LYS A 30 -7.25 2.74 7.92
CA LYS A 30 -8.07 1.79 7.16
C LYS A 30 -7.49 1.68 5.76
N GLN A 31 -6.50 0.82 5.59
CA GLN A 31 -6.08 0.40 4.26
C GLN A 31 -7.22 -0.43 3.66
N ARG A 32 -7.57 -0.15 2.39
CA ARG A 32 -8.55 -0.94 1.64
C ARG A 32 -8.03 -2.38 1.53
N LYS A 33 -8.51 -3.27 2.41
CA LYS A 33 -8.26 -4.71 2.30
C LYS A 33 -9.00 -5.25 1.08
N TYR A 34 -8.25 -5.67 0.06
CA TYR A 34 -8.78 -6.39 -1.10
C TYR A 34 -8.89 -7.91 -0.90
N CYS A 35 -8.81 -8.39 0.35
CA CYS A 35 -9.15 -9.77 0.71
C CYS A 35 -9.90 -9.75 2.05
N SER A 36 -11.23 -9.73 1.99
CA SER A 36 -12.09 -9.92 3.15
C SER A 36 -12.21 -11.41 3.44
N HIS A 37 -11.46 -11.86 4.46
CA HIS A 37 -11.80 -12.90 5.44
C HIS A 37 -12.82 -13.99 5.05
N GLU A 38 -12.59 -14.69 3.96
CA GLU A 38 -12.82 -16.14 3.88
C GLU A 38 -11.70 -16.80 3.06
N ALA A 39 -10.50 -16.20 3.22
CA ALA A 39 -9.26 -16.65 2.64
C ALA A 39 -8.66 -17.76 3.51
N THR A 40 -9.23 -18.95 3.44
CA THR A 40 -8.55 -20.18 3.88
C THR A 40 -8.50 -21.19 2.75
N GLN A 41 -8.02 -20.75 1.57
CA GLN A 41 -7.35 -21.58 0.53
C GLN A 41 -7.20 -20.88 -0.83
N SER A 42 -7.56 -19.60 -0.94
CA SER A 42 -7.29 -18.86 -2.18
C SER A 42 -5.81 -18.50 -2.29
N SER A 43 -5.11 -19.10 -3.26
CA SER A 43 -3.74 -18.74 -3.65
C SER A 43 -3.63 -17.33 -4.24
N TYR A 44 -4.75 -16.75 -4.69
CA TYR A 44 -4.80 -15.45 -5.35
C TYR A 44 -4.87 -14.25 -4.40
N CYS A 45 -5.09 -14.47 -3.09
CA CYS A 45 -5.00 -13.40 -2.09
C CYS A 45 -3.56 -12.94 -1.79
N LYS A 46 -2.55 -13.50 -2.49
CA LYS A 46 -1.12 -13.18 -2.32
C LYS A 46 -0.58 -12.21 -3.37
N PHE A 47 -1.42 -11.63 -4.21
CA PHE A 47 -0.96 -10.66 -5.22
C PHE A 47 -0.92 -9.24 -4.64
N ALA A 48 0.20 -8.55 -4.86
CA ALA A 48 0.37 -7.13 -4.56
C ALA A 48 0.57 -6.37 -5.87
N VAL A 49 0.10 -5.12 -5.92
CA VAL A 49 0.34 -4.24 -7.07
C VAL A 49 1.83 -3.91 -7.12
N VAL A 50 2.48 -4.22 -8.24
CA VAL A 50 3.91 -3.93 -8.44
C VAL A 50 4.11 -2.55 -9.05
N HIS A 51 3.33 -2.23 -10.10
CA HIS A 51 3.43 -0.96 -10.83
C HIS A 51 2.04 -0.40 -11.18
N THR A 52 1.95 0.93 -11.23
CA THR A 52 0.80 1.68 -11.76
C THR A 52 1.28 2.48 -12.97
N LEU A 53 0.58 2.36 -14.11
CA LEU A 53 0.96 2.98 -15.38
C LEU A 53 0.00 4.15 -15.68
N GLU A 54 0.39 5.39 -15.38
CA GLU A 54 -0.55 6.54 -15.33
C GLU A 54 -0.62 7.37 -16.63
N GLU A 55 0.23 7.12 -17.63
CA GLU A 55 0.28 7.93 -18.86
C GLU A 55 -0.86 7.66 -19.84
N HIS A 56 -1.65 6.59 -19.63
CA HIS A 56 -2.69 6.18 -20.56
C HIS A 56 -4.08 6.46 -19.97
N PRO A 57 -4.78 7.53 -20.43
CA PRO A 57 -6.04 7.94 -19.81
C PRO A 57 -7.14 6.89 -19.92
N THR A 58 -7.17 6.13 -21.02
CA THR A 58 -8.10 5.00 -21.19
C THR A 58 -7.50 3.91 -22.07
N ALA A 59 -7.12 2.78 -21.48
CA ALA A 59 -6.75 1.58 -22.24
C ALA A 59 -8.01 0.78 -22.62
N SER A 60 -8.20 0.50 -23.90
CA SER A 60 -9.27 -0.38 -24.41
C SER A 60 -8.78 -1.80 -24.66
N ALA A 61 -7.48 -1.99 -24.84
CA ALA A 61 -6.85 -3.29 -25.01
C ALA A 61 -5.49 -3.33 -24.32
N ILE A 62 -5.13 -4.51 -23.80
CA ILE A 62 -3.82 -4.80 -23.22
C ILE A 62 -3.31 -6.14 -23.76
N ALA A 63 -2.01 -6.23 -24.02
CA ALA A 63 -1.33 -7.47 -24.40
C ALA A 63 0.01 -7.54 -23.67
N ILE A 64 0.37 -8.73 -23.22
CA ILE A 64 1.66 -9.00 -22.56
C ILE A 64 2.46 -9.91 -23.46
N SER A 65 3.75 -9.63 -23.62
CA SER A 65 4.65 -10.50 -24.37
C SER A 65 4.84 -11.84 -23.66
N ALA A 66 5.02 -12.93 -24.40
CA ALA A 66 5.19 -14.27 -23.82
C ALA A 66 6.41 -14.39 -22.90
N ASP A 67 7.39 -13.48 -23.01
CA ASP A 67 8.55 -13.41 -22.14
C ASP A 67 8.34 -12.55 -20.87
N ASN A 68 7.14 -12.02 -20.65
CA ASN A 68 6.74 -11.17 -19.51
C ASN A 68 7.59 -9.91 -19.32
N LYS A 69 8.28 -9.42 -20.37
CA LYS A 69 9.09 -8.19 -20.29
C LYS A 69 8.35 -6.95 -20.74
N ILE A 70 7.43 -7.11 -21.69
CA ILE A 70 6.78 -6.00 -22.38
C ILE A 70 5.27 -6.08 -22.19
N LEU A 71 4.67 -4.95 -21.86
CA LEU A 71 3.23 -4.76 -21.93
C LEU A 71 2.93 -3.73 -23.01
N VAL A 72 1.94 -4.02 -23.84
CA VAL A 72 1.42 -3.09 -24.84
C VAL A 72 0.00 -2.73 -24.44
N SER A 73 -0.29 -1.44 -24.38
CA SER A 73 -1.64 -0.93 -24.16
C SER A 73 -2.07 -0.05 -25.33
N GLY A 74 -3.31 -0.22 -25.75
CA GLY A 74 -3.93 0.59 -26.79
C GLY A 74 -5.21 1.22 -26.27
N GLY A 75 -5.43 2.50 -26.59
CA GLY A 75 -6.52 3.27 -26.01
C GLY A 75 -7.28 4.16 -26.97
N LYS A 76 -8.29 4.84 -26.42
CA LYS A 76 -9.16 5.73 -27.21
C LYS A 76 -8.44 7.00 -27.68
N ASP A 77 -7.30 7.31 -27.08
CA ASP A 77 -6.38 8.37 -27.54
C ASP A 77 -5.70 8.03 -28.88
N LYS A 78 -5.99 6.86 -29.46
CA LYS A 78 -5.44 6.35 -30.74
C LYS A 78 -3.93 6.15 -30.69
N THR A 79 -3.35 6.03 -29.48
CA THR A 79 -1.94 5.72 -29.28
C THR A 79 -1.75 4.29 -28.81
N ILE A 80 -0.56 3.75 -29.08
CA ILE A 80 -0.15 2.43 -28.60
C ILE A 80 1.07 2.64 -27.71
N LYS A 81 0.91 2.43 -26.41
CA LYS A 81 1.98 2.59 -25.44
C LYS A 81 2.64 1.25 -25.16
N VAL A 82 3.97 1.25 -25.21
CA VAL A 82 4.82 0.10 -24.92
C VAL A 82 5.51 0.34 -23.60
N TRP A 83 5.39 -0.61 -22.68
CA TRP A 83 5.84 -0.51 -21.30
C TRP A 83 6.81 -1.64 -20.98
N ASP A 84 7.83 -1.32 -20.20
CA ASP A 84 8.71 -2.31 -19.59
C ASP A 84 8.09 -2.77 -18.26
N LEU A 85 7.79 -4.07 -18.15
CA LEU A 85 7.13 -4.65 -16.99
C LEU A 85 8.03 -4.79 -15.75
N GLN A 86 9.35 -4.78 -15.91
CA GLN A 86 10.30 -4.88 -14.79
C GLN A 86 10.48 -3.54 -14.09
N THR A 87 10.42 -2.45 -14.87
CA THR A 87 10.67 -1.09 -14.38
C THR A 87 9.38 -0.28 -14.23
N GLY A 88 8.29 -0.69 -14.86
CA GLY A 88 7.04 0.06 -14.95
C GLY A 88 7.13 1.32 -15.82
N LYS A 89 8.20 1.47 -16.62
CA LYS A 89 8.45 2.68 -17.41
C LYS A 89 7.88 2.58 -18.82
N LEU A 90 7.40 3.71 -19.33
CA LEU A 90 6.99 3.88 -20.73
C LEU A 90 8.25 3.88 -21.62
N GLN A 91 8.29 2.99 -22.59
CA GLN A 91 9.36 2.88 -23.58
C GLN A 91 9.00 3.59 -24.88
N LYS A 92 7.74 3.48 -25.33
CA LYS A 92 7.29 4.05 -26.60
C LYS A 92 5.80 4.37 -26.60
N THR A 93 5.38 5.30 -27.46
CA THR A 93 3.98 5.70 -27.73
C THR A 93 3.71 5.65 -29.23
#